data_AF-A0A1E4SPI4-F1
#
_entry.id   AF-A0A1E4SPI4-F1
#
_cell.length_a   1.000
_cell.length_b   1.000
_cell.length_c   1.000
_cell.angle_alpha   90.00
_cell.angle_beta   90.00
_cell.angle_gamma   90.00
#
_symmetry.space_group_name_H-M   'P 1'
#
loop_
_entity.id
_entity.type
_entity.pdbx_description
1 polymer ?
#
loop_
_entity_poly.entity_id
_entity_poly.type
_entity_poly.pdbx_seq_one_letter_code
_entity_poly.pdbx_strand_id
1 'polypeptide(L)'
;LPLHSIETAFSDQEEEDDIDNHKIHKSANYYRRQEQKLNLKALIERVKNIQKDEENRFFEQKLLAKAPAEEMSRVSPELPSKSLLLRLYRDATECPICFLYYPRNLNVSRCCVQPICTECFVQIKRLDPHSPHDDPSNQQGSEALPHTLISEAASCPYCALPDFGVTYDAPIDINTGIGGSMKAGQFTGPIESIPEDSEAVISSSPGSNEFAVQEMVAVKKPVSAGKRRKSLAADAAGVITIDIIRPDWEQKLTSARNKLARKAATASAIHASNLLIQGDEEPRQGRRRATTNGSSSHLRSAEERMIEEALRLSLLDEEERQRKAEFEERKK
;
A
#
# COMPACT_ATOMS: atom_id res chain seq x y z
N LEU A 1 -2.16 10.48 15.24
CA LEU A 1 -0.93 11.07 14.68
C LEU A 1 -1.28 11.65 13.32
N PRO A 2 -0.78 12.84 12.90
CA PRO A 2 -0.91 13.23 11.51
C PRO A 2 -0.29 12.12 10.68
N LEU A 3 -1.03 11.68 9.68
CA LEU A 3 -0.76 10.48 8.91
C LEU A 3 0.54 10.57 8.08
N HIS A 4 1.08 11.79 8.00
CA HIS A 4 2.35 12.17 7.40
C HIS A 4 3.42 12.52 8.43
N SER A 5 3.30 12.05 9.68
CA SER A 5 4.41 12.22 10.60
C SER A 5 5.65 11.52 10.02
N ILE A 6 6.79 12.20 10.08
CA ILE A 6 8.10 11.66 9.73
C ILE A 6 8.33 10.30 10.40
N GLU A 7 7.73 10.06 11.57
CA GLU A 7 7.86 8.80 12.28
C GLU A 7 7.06 7.68 11.61
N THR A 8 5.80 7.94 11.26
CA THR A 8 4.90 6.97 10.61
C THR A 8 5.37 6.56 9.21
N ALA A 9 5.97 7.47 8.45
CA ALA A 9 6.47 7.16 7.10
C ALA A 9 7.60 6.11 7.08
N PHE A 10 8.29 5.94 8.22
CA PHE A 10 9.43 5.03 8.36
C PHE A 10 9.27 4.01 9.50
N SER A 11 8.07 3.90 10.10
CA SER A 11 7.81 2.95 11.20
C SER A 11 7.59 1.51 10.72
N ASP A 12 7.10 1.33 9.49
CA ASP A 12 6.68 0.04 8.94
C ASP A 12 7.84 -0.80 8.38
N GLN A 13 9.10 -0.41 8.64
CA GLN A 13 10.23 -1.29 8.33
C GLN A 13 10.33 -2.36 9.41
N GLU A 14 9.50 -3.40 9.30
CA GLU A 14 9.80 -4.67 9.97
C GLU A 14 11.22 -5.06 9.57
N GLU A 15 12.13 -5.10 10.55
CA GLU A 15 13.48 -5.59 10.32
C GLU A 15 13.36 -7.06 9.94
N GLU A 16 13.45 -7.34 8.64
CA GLU A 16 13.41 -8.72 8.15
C GLU A 16 14.57 -9.49 8.79
N ASP A 17 14.21 -10.47 9.63
CA ASP A 17 15.18 -11.33 10.33
C ASP A 17 16.09 -12.01 9.31
N ASP A 18 17.38 -11.68 9.37
CA ASP A 18 18.36 -12.28 8.47
C ASP A 18 18.50 -13.77 8.84
N ILE A 19 18.35 -14.65 7.86
CA ILE A 19 18.44 -16.11 8.03
C ILE A 19 19.80 -16.51 8.62
N ASP A 20 20.84 -15.74 8.35
CA ASP A 20 22.18 -15.96 8.90
C ASP A 20 22.32 -15.46 10.36
N ASN A 21 21.33 -14.78 10.95
CA ASN A 21 21.36 -14.34 12.36
C ASN A 21 21.55 -15.51 13.33
N HIS A 22 20.93 -16.66 13.05
CA HIS A 22 20.98 -17.84 13.92
C HIS A 22 22.19 -18.75 13.66
N LYS A 23 23.03 -18.44 12.66
CA LYS A 23 24.22 -19.25 12.36
C LYS A 23 25.37 -18.86 13.28
N ILE A 24 26.05 -19.88 13.81
CA ILE A 24 27.25 -19.71 14.66
C ILE A 24 28.36 -18.99 13.88
N HIS A 25 28.52 -19.31 12.60
CA HIS A 25 29.47 -18.64 11.72
C HIS A 25 28.75 -17.73 10.72
N LYS A 26 29.06 -16.43 10.79
CA LYS A 26 28.48 -15.41 9.91
C LYS A 26 29.23 -15.35 8.59
N SER A 27 28.50 -15.35 7.48
CA SER A 27 29.07 -15.29 6.14
C SER A 27 29.59 -13.87 5.80
N ALA A 28 30.48 -13.73 4.82
CA ALA A 28 30.86 -12.40 4.32
C ALA A 28 29.64 -11.62 3.76
N ASN A 29 28.68 -12.34 3.18
CA ASN A 29 27.43 -11.77 2.68
C ASN A 29 26.53 -11.24 3.81
N TYR A 30 26.51 -11.90 4.97
CA TYR A 30 25.83 -11.39 6.16
C TYR A 30 26.36 -9.99 6.53
N TYR A 31 27.68 -9.81 6.62
CA TYR A 31 28.26 -8.51 6.98
C TYR A 31 27.92 -7.43 5.94
N ARG A 32 27.95 -7.75 4.65
CA ARG A 32 27.51 -6.82 3.58
C ARG A 32 26.04 -6.42 3.73
N ARG A 33 25.13 -7.37 4.03
CA ARG A 33 23.72 -7.06 4.27
C ARG A 33 23.52 -6.16 5.49
N GLN A 34 24.27 -6.40 6.57
CA GLN A 34 24.21 -5.56 7.77
C GLN A 34 24.72 -4.13 7.50
N GLU A 35 25.81 -3.98 6.75
CA GLU A 35 26.31 -2.67 6.34
C GLU A 35 25.28 -1.91 5.48
N GLN A 36 24.62 -2.59 4.53
CA GLN A 36 23.54 -2.01 3.73
C GLN A 36 22.35 -1.57 4.60
N LYS A 37 21.95 -2.38 5.59
CA LYS A 37 20.89 -2.02 6.55
C LYS A 37 21.26 -0.77 7.35
N LEU A 38 22.50 -0.68 7.85
CA LEU A 38 22.99 0.49 8.57
C LEU A 38 23.04 1.74 7.69
N ASN A 39 23.50 1.62 6.44
CA ASN A 39 23.53 2.72 5.48
C ASN A 39 22.12 3.23 5.15
N LEU A 40 21.15 2.32 4.97
CA LEU A 40 19.75 2.69 4.78
C LEU A 40 19.20 3.44 5.99
N LYS A 41 19.47 2.95 7.21
CA LYS A 41 19.04 3.60 8.47
C LYS A 41 19.63 5.00 8.60
N ALA A 42 20.91 5.18 8.31
CA ALA A 42 21.58 6.48 8.33
C ALA A 42 21.04 7.43 7.26
N LEU A 43 20.71 6.91 6.07
CA LEU A 43 20.08 7.70 5.01
C LEU A 43 18.68 8.18 5.43
N ILE A 44 17.87 7.29 6.00
CA ILE A 44 16.54 7.64 6.53
C ILE A 44 16.67 8.75 7.57
N GLU A 45 17.55 8.58 8.56
CA GLU A 45 17.78 9.58 9.61
C GLU A 45 18.19 10.94 9.03
N ARG A 46 19.07 10.96 8.02
CA ARG A 46 19.44 12.19 7.30
C ARG A 46 18.23 12.85 6.64
N VAL A 47 17.39 12.07 5.95
CA VAL A 47 16.17 12.59 5.29
C VAL A 47 15.20 13.15 6.33
N LYS A 48 15.03 12.47 7.47
CA LYS A 48 14.20 12.96 8.59
C LYS A 48 14.68 14.33 9.10
N ASN A 49 15.99 14.49 9.28
CA ASN A 49 16.56 15.76 9.74
C ASN A 49 16.34 16.88 8.73
N ILE A 50 16.58 16.63 7.43
CA ILE A 50 16.32 17.62 6.37
C ILE A 50 14.85 18.04 6.35
N GLN A 51 13.93 17.09 6.46
CA GLN A 51 12.50 17.40 6.47
C GLN A 51 12.12 18.25 7.70
N LYS A 52 12.65 17.91 8.88
CA LYS A 52 12.44 18.67 10.11
C LYS A 52 12.96 20.11 10.01
N ASP A 53 14.13 20.30 9.40
CA ASP A 53 14.71 21.63 9.18
C ASP A 53 13.84 22.48 8.24
N GLU A 54 13.32 21.90 7.16
CA GLU A 54 12.40 22.59 6.25
C GLU A 54 11.03 22.88 6.89
N GLU A 55 10.50 21.99 7.72
CA GLU A 55 9.27 22.22 8.50
C GLU A 55 9.42 23.41 9.47
N ASN A 56 10.57 23.50 10.15
CA ASN A 56 10.89 24.62 11.03
C ASN A 56 10.97 25.94 10.23
N ARG A 57 11.67 25.92 9.09
CA ARG A 57 11.80 27.08 8.19
C ARG A 57 10.43 27.56 7.70
N PHE A 58 9.54 26.63 7.34
CA PHE A 58 8.17 26.95 6.96
C PHE A 58 7.40 27.61 8.11
N PHE A 59 7.53 27.08 9.33
CA PHE A 59 6.86 27.62 10.52
C PHE A 59 7.34 29.04 10.85
N GLU A 60 8.65 29.28 10.83
CA GLU A 60 9.26 30.61 11.02
C GLU A 60 8.72 31.60 10.00
N GLN A 61 8.70 31.23 8.72
CA GLN A 61 8.16 32.05 7.66
C GLN A 61 6.66 32.35 7.82
N LYS A 62 5.88 31.39 8.30
CA LYS A 62 4.45 31.57 8.62
C LYS A 62 4.24 32.51 9.81
N LEU A 63 5.13 32.50 10.80
CA LEU A 63 5.11 33.46 11.90
C LEU A 63 5.43 34.87 11.40
N LEU A 64 6.45 35.03 10.56
CA LEU A 64 6.79 36.32 9.93
C LEU A 64 5.64 36.86 9.08
N ALA A 65 4.90 36.00 8.37
CA ALA A 65 3.73 36.40 7.58
C ALA A 65 2.55 36.91 8.42
N LYS A 66 2.57 36.68 9.75
CA LYS A 66 1.58 37.22 10.71
C LYS A 66 2.09 38.46 11.44
N ALA A 67 3.38 38.81 11.29
CA ALA A 67 3.98 39.96 11.93
C ALA A 67 3.51 41.29 11.27
N PRO A 68 3.71 42.44 11.93
CA PRO A 68 3.35 43.76 11.39
C PRO A 68 4.02 44.06 10.04
N ALA A 69 3.42 44.98 9.28
CA ALA A 69 3.74 45.24 7.86
C ALA A 69 5.22 45.53 7.56
N GLU A 70 5.98 46.07 8.53
CA GLU A 70 7.40 46.40 8.38
C GLU A 70 8.31 45.17 8.17
N GLU A 71 7.93 44.01 8.69
CA GLU A 71 8.69 42.75 8.52
C GLU A 71 8.16 41.87 7.37
N MET A 72 6.99 42.21 6.82
CA MET A 72 6.29 41.43 5.80
C MET A 72 7.03 41.39 4.45
N SER A 73 7.94 42.35 4.20
CA SER A 73 8.81 42.35 3.01
C SER A 73 9.83 41.19 3.00
N ARG A 74 10.06 40.51 4.13
CA ARG A 74 11.00 39.38 4.24
C ARG A 74 10.32 38.01 4.07
N VAL A 75 9.01 37.99 3.86
CA VAL A 75 8.23 36.77 3.71
C VAL A 75 8.53 36.14 2.35
N SER A 76 8.82 34.83 2.35
CA SER A 76 9.15 34.10 1.12
C SER A 76 7.97 34.12 0.13
N PRO A 77 8.22 34.36 -1.18
CA PRO A 77 7.18 34.27 -2.20
C PRO A 77 6.66 32.84 -2.42
N GLU A 78 7.31 31.82 -1.85
CA GLU A 78 6.87 30.42 -1.91
C GLU A 78 5.70 30.12 -0.96
N LEU A 79 5.45 30.97 0.04
CA LEU A 79 4.30 30.79 0.92
C LEU A 79 3.00 31.13 0.17
N PRO A 80 1.94 30.33 0.33
CA PRO A 80 0.65 30.63 -0.28
C PRO A 80 0.10 31.99 0.16
N SER A 81 -0.33 32.81 -0.80
CA SER A 81 -1.03 34.05 -0.51
C SER A 81 -2.38 33.76 0.15
N LYS A 82 -2.91 34.72 0.94
CA LYS A 82 -4.26 34.58 1.54
C LYS A 82 -5.33 34.39 0.47
N SER A 83 -5.22 35.10 -0.66
CA SER A 83 -6.12 34.97 -1.80
C SER A 83 -6.09 33.57 -2.42
N LEU A 84 -4.90 32.96 -2.52
CA LEU A 84 -4.76 31.58 -3.01
C LEU A 84 -5.42 30.58 -2.06
N LEU A 85 -5.17 30.71 -0.76
CA LEU A 85 -5.79 29.84 0.25
C LEU A 85 -7.31 29.95 0.23
N LEU A 86 -7.85 31.16 0.20
CA LEU A 86 -9.30 31.39 0.07
C LEU A 86 -9.84 30.76 -1.21
N ARG A 87 -9.18 30.96 -2.35
CA ARG A 87 -9.60 30.37 -3.64
C ARG A 87 -9.63 28.84 -3.63
N LEU A 88 -8.67 28.20 -2.97
CA LEU A 88 -8.56 26.74 -2.89
C LEU A 88 -9.60 26.13 -1.93
N TYR A 89 -9.86 26.78 -0.79
CA TYR A 89 -10.69 26.24 0.29
C TYR A 89 -12.11 26.81 0.36
N ARG A 90 -12.49 27.79 -0.50
CA ARG A 90 -13.85 28.39 -0.52
C ARG A 90 -14.96 27.35 -0.60
N ASP A 91 -14.78 26.33 -1.46
CA ASP A 91 -15.72 25.23 -1.66
C ASP A 91 -15.09 23.89 -1.26
N ALA A 92 -14.40 23.86 -0.11
CA ALA A 92 -13.77 22.65 0.38
C ALA A 92 -14.80 21.51 0.53
N THR A 93 -14.41 20.31 0.14
CA THR A 93 -15.24 19.10 0.20
C THR A 93 -14.64 18.08 1.15
N GLU A 94 -15.48 17.32 1.83
CA GLU A 94 -15.03 16.24 2.70
C GLU A 94 -14.61 14.99 1.90
N CYS A 95 -13.60 14.29 2.42
CA CYS A 95 -13.28 12.94 1.96
C CYS A 95 -14.24 11.93 2.64
N PRO A 96 -14.99 11.08 1.91
CA PRO A 96 -15.93 10.14 2.52
C PRO A 96 -15.28 9.03 3.38
N ILE A 97 -13.96 8.90 3.35
CA ILE A 97 -13.21 7.87 4.10
C ILE A 97 -12.71 8.43 5.44
N CYS A 98 -12.05 9.60 5.44
CA CYS A 98 -11.48 10.20 6.65
C CYS A 98 -12.28 11.38 7.23
N PHE A 99 -13.32 11.84 6.54
CA PHE A 99 -14.19 12.96 6.93
C PHE A 99 -13.47 14.30 7.15
N LEU A 100 -12.25 14.45 6.61
CA LEU A 100 -11.51 15.73 6.62
C LEU A 100 -11.83 16.56 5.37
N TYR A 101 -11.78 17.89 5.52
CA TYR A 101 -12.00 18.85 4.45
C TYR A 101 -10.74 19.09 3.63
N TYR A 102 -10.86 19.01 2.31
CA TYR A 102 -9.80 19.27 1.35
C TYR A 102 -10.30 20.22 0.26
N PRO A 103 -9.40 20.87 -0.52
CA PRO A 103 -9.80 21.61 -1.71
C PRO A 103 -10.66 20.75 -2.64
N ARG A 104 -11.62 21.37 -3.32
CA ARG A 104 -12.65 20.71 -4.14
C ARG A 104 -12.12 19.71 -5.18
N ASN A 105 -10.93 19.95 -5.72
CA ASN A 105 -10.31 19.10 -6.73
C ASN A 105 -9.63 17.91 -6.05
N LEU A 106 -10.44 16.94 -5.61
CA LEU A 106 -9.97 15.66 -5.08
C LEU A 106 -9.74 14.65 -6.21
N ASN A 107 -8.96 13.60 -5.92
CA ASN A 107 -8.92 12.44 -6.81
C ASN A 107 -10.30 11.78 -6.85
N VAL A 108 -10.65 11.15 -7.97
CA VAL A 108 -11.90 10.41 -8.12
C VAL A 108 -11.63 8.97 -8.50
N SER A 109 -12.43 8.04 -7.99
CA SER A 109 -12.31 6.62 -8.32
C SER A 109 -12.59 6.37 -9.81
N ARG A 110 -11.76 5.55 -10.46
CA ARG A 110 -11.89 5.21 -11.89
C ARG A 110 -13.23 4.54 -12.24
N CYS A 111 -13.87 3.92 -11.26
CA CYS A 111 -15.00 3.00 -11.43
C CYS A 111 -16.36 3.63 -11.14
N CYS A 112 -16.50 4.31 -10.01
CA CYS A 112 -17.77 4.89 -9.55
C CYS A 112 -17.73 6.41 -9.37
N VAL A 113 -16.61 7.06 -9.70
CA VAL A 113 -16.42 8.51 -9.67
C VAL A 113 -16.74 9.10 -8.30
N GLN A 114 -16.26 8.44 -7.25
CA GLN A 114 -16.37 8.89 -5.87
C GLN A 114 -15.08 9.61 -5.46
N PRO A 115 -15.16 10.75 -4.77
CA PRO A 115 -13.98 11.51 -4.35
C PRO A 115 -13.19 10.75 -3.29
N ILE A 116 -11.87 10.91 -3.29
CA ILE A 116 -10.96 10.35 -2.27
C ILE A 116 -9.73 11.25 -2.14
N CYS A 117 -9.32 11.55 -0.91
CA CYS A 117 -8.07 12.29 -0.69
C CYS A 117 -6.85 11.42 -1.00
N THR A 118 -5.75 12.07 -1.40
CA THR A 118 -4.50 11.37 -1.75
C THR A 118 -4.00 10.50 -0.62
N GLU A 119 -4.16 10.97 0.61
CA GLU A 119 -3.75 10.28 1.83
C GLU A 119 -4.48 8.94 2.02
N CYS A 120 -5.82 8.94 1.99
CA CYS A 120 -6.60 7.70 2.05
C CYS A 120 -6.30 6.78 0.87
N PHE A 121 -6.06 7.33 -0.31
CA PHE A 121 -5.70 6.52 -1.48
C PHE A 121 -4.36 5.79 -1.29
N VAL A 122 -3.29 6.47 -0.86
CA VAL A 122 -1.96 5.84 -0.70
C VAL A 122 -1.87 4.86 0.48
N GLN A 123 -2.82 4.95 1.42
CA GLN A 123 -2.96 4.00 2.53
C GLN A 123 -3.57 2.67 2.11
N ILE A 124 -4.36 2.65 1.04
CA ILE A 124 -4.90 1.40 0.51
C ILE A 124 -3.73 0.59 -0.05
N LYS A 125 -3.62 -0.66 0.39
CA LYS A 125 -2.56 -1.60 0.02
C LYS A 125 -3.20 -2.87 -0.52
N ARG A 126 -2.44 -3.62 -1.32
CA ARG A 126 -2.77 -5.03 -1.58
C ARG A 126 -2.78 -5.80 -0.26
N LEU A 127 -3.56 -6.88 -0.22
CA LEU A 127 -3.47 -7.83 0.88
C LEU A 127 -2.08 -8.47 0.86
N ASP A 128 -1.50 -8.64 2.05
CA ASP A 128 -0.24 -9.37 2.20
C ASP A 128 -0.39 -10.79 1.65
N PRO A 129 0.73 -11.43 1.23
CA PRO A 129 0.69 -12.79 0.71
C PRO A 129 -0.03 -13.75 1.66
N HIS A 130 -1.14 -14.30 1.22
CA HIS A 130 -2.00 -15.18 2.02
C HIS A 130 -2.47 -16.39 1.19
N SER A 131 -2.97 -17.42 1.88
CA SER A 131 -3.57 -18.58 1.23
C SER A 131 -4.90 -18.19 0.57
N PRO A 132 -5.26 -18.75 -0.59
CA PRO A 132 -6.50 -18.43 -1.28
C PRO A 132 -7.73 -18.66 -0.37
N HIS A 133 -8.64 -17.69 -0.34
CA HIS A 133 -9.83 -17.74 0.51
C HIS A 133 -10.94 -18.66 -0.03
N ASP A 134 -10.92 -19.01 -1.32
CA ASP A 134 -12.03 -19.69 -2.03
C ASP A 134 -11.88 -21.22 -2.15
N ASP A 135 -10.90 -21.84 -1.50
CA ASP A 135 -10.71 -23.30 -1.59
C ASP A 135 -11.54 -24.02 -0.51
N PRO A 136 -12.58 -24.82 -0.85
CA PRO A 136 -13.40 -25.53 0.13
C PRO A 136 -12.62 -26.60 0.92
N SER A 137 -11.39 -26.94 0.51
CA SER A 137 -10.44 -27.75 1.28
C SER A 137 -9.63 -26.98 2.32
N ASN A 138 -9.78 -25.65 2.41
CA ASN A 138 -9.13 -24.79 3.41
C ASN A 138 -9.81 -24.91 4.79
N GLN A 139 -10.10 -26.16 5.20
CA GLN A 139 -10.35 -26.47 6.60
C GLN A 139 -9.07 -26.14 7.36
N GLN A 140 -9.21 -25.39 8.46
CA GLN A 140 -8.15 -24.98 9.37
C GLN A 140 -7.15 -26.12 9.62
N GLY A 141 -6.05 -26.17 8.86
CA GLY A 141 -5.09 -27.26 8.93
C GLY A 141 -4.45 -27.73 7.63
N SER A 142 -4.95 -27.35 6.44
CA SER A 142 -4.19 -27.59 5.20
C SER A 142 -2.95 -26.69 5.19
N GLU A 143 -1.75 -27.27 5.33
CA GLU A 143 -0.49 -26.51 5.25
C GLU A 143 -0.47 -25.72 3.94
N ALA A 144 -0.37 -24.40 4.06
CA ALA A 144 -0.25 -23.52 2.91
C ALA A 144 0.97 -23.95 2.09
N LEU A 145 0.77 -24.24 0.81
CA LEU A 145 1.86 -24.59 -0.07
C LEU A 145 2.54 -23.31 -0.59
N PRO A 146 3.87 -23.30 -0.77
CA PRO A 146 4.58 -22.12 -1.27
C PRO A 146 4.02 -21.55 -2.57
N HIS A 147 3.54 -22.39 -3.48
CA HIS A 147 3.03 -21.95 -4.78
C HIS A 147 1.58 -21.47 -4.76
N THR A 148 0.81 -21.73 -3.69
CA THR A 148 -0.60 -21.35 -3.59
C THR A 148 -0.81 -19.95 -3.02
N LEU A 149 0.21 -19.35 -2.40
CA LEU A 149 0.17 -17.97 -1.90
C LEU A 149 -0.22 -16.98 -3.01
N ILE A 150 -1.18 -16.11 -2.73
CA ILE A 150 -1.63 -15.00 -3.58
C ILE A 150 -1.53 -13.66 -2.84
N SER A 151 -1.40 -12.57 -3.60
CA SER A 151 -1.52 -11.20 -3.08
C SER A 151 -2.57 -10.47 -3.91
N GLU A 152 -3.76 -10.36 -3.34
CA GLU A 152 -4.93 -9.80 -4.02
C GLU A 152 -4.80 -8.28 -4.21
N ALA A 153 -5.23 -7.82 -5.39
CA ALA A 153 -5.26 -6.41 -5.72
C ALA A 153 -6.25 -5.66 -4.82
N ALA A 154 -5.93 -4.41 -4.49
CA ALA A 154 -6.84 -3.59 -3.70
C ALA A 154 -8.15 -3.34 -4.46
N SER A 155 -9.28 -3.52 -3.77
CA SER A 155 -10.60 -3.25 -4.31
C SER A 155 -11.09 -1.85 -3.93
N CYS A 156 -11.98 -1.28 -4.75
CA CYS A 156 -12.52 0.05 -4.50
C CYS A 156 -13.31 0.09 -3.18
N PRO A 157 -13.02 1.03 -2.26
CA PRO A 157 -13.71 1.11 -0.97
C PRO A 157 -15.20 1.45 -1.08
N TYR A 158 -15.66 1.90 -2.26
CA TYR A 158 -17.03 2.33 -2.49
C TYR A 158 -17.90 1.30 -3.21
N CYS A 159 -17.32 0.55 -4.15
CA CYS A 159 -18.08 -0.35 -5.02
C CYS A 159 -17.43 -1.72 -5.22
N ALA A 160 -16.34 -2.01 -4.49
CA ALA A 160 -15.62 -3.27 -4.51
C ALA A 160 -15.08 -3.71 -5.89
N LEU A 161 -14.99 -2.82 -6.88
CA LEU A 161 -14.33 -3.16 -8.15
C LEU A 161 -12.84 -3.45 -7.89
N PRO A 162 -12.28 -4.56 -8.40
CA PRO A 162 -10.86 -4.89 -8.26
C PRO A 162 -9.97 -3.89 -9.01
N ASP A 163 -8.66 -3.98 -8.80
CA ASP A 163 -7.63 -3.11 -9.39
C ASP A 163 -7.97 -1.63 -9.18
N PHE A 164 -8.13 -1.26 -7.92
CA PHE A 164 -8.53 0.09 -7.56
C PHE A 164 -7.51 1.12 -8.02
N GLY A 165 -8.02 2.19 -8.61
CA GLY A 165 -7.25 3.33 -9.06
C GLY A 165 -8.09 4.59 -9.13
N VAL A 166 -7.40 5.71 -9.24
CA VAL A 166 -7.98 7.04 -9.25
C VAL A 166 -7.50 7.84 -10.44
N THR A 167 -8.27 8.86 -10.82
CA THR A 167 -7.87 9.91 -11.76
C THR A 167 -7.91 11.25 -11.05
N TYR A 168 -7.12 12.20 -11.55
CA TYR A 168 -7.06 13.57 -11.04
C TYR A 168 -7.27 14.55 -12.18
N ASP A 169 -8.34 15.35 -12.07
CA ASP A 169 -8.63 16.43 -13.01
C ASP A 169 -8.09 17.74 -12.43
N ALA A 170 -6.96 18.21 -12.96
CA ALA A 170 -6.31 19.42 -12.48
C ALA A 170 -7.15 20.67 -12.81
N PRO A 171 -7.25 21.65 -11.89
CA PRO A 171 -7.90 22.93 -12.18
C PRO A 171 -7.13 23.68 -13.28
N ILE A 172 -7.87 24.24 -14.25
CA ILE A 172 -7.29 24.92 -15.42
C ILE A 172 -6.84 26.35 -15.06
N ASP A 173 -7.52 26.97 -14.10
CA ASP A 173 -7.38 28.38 -13.73
C ASP A 173 -6.35 28.65 -12.64
N ILE A 174 -5.82 27.61 -11.99
CA ILE A 174 -4.85 27.73 -10.90
C ILE A 174 -3.59 26.95 -11.26
N ASN A 175 -2.51 27.67 -11.50
CA ASN A 175 -1.20 27.09 -11.77
C ASN A 175 -0.09 27.84 -11.00
N THR A 176 0.09 27.47 -9.73
CA THR A 176 1.04 28.11 -8.82
C THR A 176 2.01 27.10 -8.22
N GLY A 177 3.23 27.52 -7.89
CA GLY A 177 4.21 26.69 -7.18
C GLY A 177 5.29 26.10 -8.10
N ILE A 178 5.74 24.87 -7.82
CA ILE A 178 6.82 24.22 -8.57
C ILE A 178 6.37 23.96 -10.01
N GLY A 179 7.08 24.53 -10.97
CA GLY A 179 6.73 24.42 -12.40
C GLY A 179 5.49 25.23 -12.81
N GLY A 180 4.93 26.04 -11.90
CA GLY A 180 3.77 26.88 -12.21
C GLY A 180 4.14 28.20 -12.86
N SER A 181 3.14 28.90 -13.41
CA SER A 181 3.34 30.19 -14.09
C SER A 181 3.69 31.32 -13.13
N MET A 182 3.41 31.14 -11.82
CA MET A 182 3.74 32.10 -10.78
C MET A 182 3.98 31.42 -9.43
N LYS A 183 4.62 32.15 -8.50
CA LYS A 183 4.83 31.70 -7.13
C LYS A 183 3.53 31.78 -6.32
N ALA A 184 3.38 30.90 -5.32
CA ALA A 184 2.15 30.80 -4.53
C ALA A 184 1.80 32.10 -3.77
N GLY A 185 2.81 32.87 -3.35
CA GLY A 185 2.63 34.15 -2.65
C GLY A 185 2.23 35.31 -3.56
N GLN A 186 2.45 35.17 -4.87
CA GLN A 186 2.16 36.20 -5.87
C GLN A 186 0.76 36.07 -6.48
N PHE A 187 0.02 35.01 -6.13
CA PHE A 187 -1.30 34.79 -6.67
C PHE A 187 -2.28 35.90 -6.24
N THR A 188 -2.82 36.61 -7.23
CA THR A 188 -3.84 37.65 -7.10
C THR A 188 -5.12 37.21 -7.81
N GLY A 189 -6.01 36.54 -7.09
CA GLY A 189 -7.35 36.21 -7.58
C GLY A 189 -8.36 37.32 -7.23
N PRO A 190 -9.44 37.49 -8.01
CA PRO A 190 -10.57 38.33 -7.58
C PRO A 190 -11.12 37.77 -6.27
N ILE A 191 -10.92 38.51 -5.18
CA ILE A 191 -11.58 38.22 -3.91
C ILE A 191 -13.01 38.72 -4.07
N GLU A 192 -13.88 37.91 -4.65
CA GLU A 192 -15.31 38.12 -4.42
C GLU A 192 -15.52 37.97 -2.92
N SER A 193 -15.88 39.06 -2.25
CA SER A 193 -16.27 39.07 -0.84
C SER A 193 -17.17 37.87 -0.57
N ILE A 194 -16.91 37.15 0.51
CA ILE A 194 -17.84 36.12 1.00
C ILE A 194 -19.18 36.84 1.18
N PRO A 195 -20.27 36.43 0.50
CA PRO A 195 -21.58 36.87 0.93
C PRO A 195 -21.78 36.27 2.33
N GLU A 196 -21.60 37.11 3.36
CA GLU A 196 -22.19 36.86 4.66
C GLU A 196 -23.71 36.80 4.43
N ASP A 197 -24.37 35.76 4.93
CA ASP A 197 -25.80 35.44 4.79
C ASP A 197 -26.24 34.67 3.54
N SER A 198 -25.99 33.35 3.59
CA SER A 198 -26.98 32.36 3.17
C SER A 198 -27.11 31.28 4.24
N GLU A 199 -27.28 31.74 5.48
CA GLU A 199 -27.91 30.92 6.52
C GLU A 199 -29.33 30.61 6.08
N ALA A 200 -29.64 29.32 5.99
CA ALA A 200 -30.98 28.81 5.82
C ALA A 200 -31.81 29.18 7.06
N VAL A 201 -32.36 30.39 7.07
CA VAL A 201 -33.33 30.83 8.07
C VAL A 201 -34.65 30.11 7.84
N ILE A 202 -34.82 28.99 8.53
CA ILE A 202 -36.13 28.43 8.85
C ILE A 202 -36.76 29.38 9.86
N SER A 203 -37.39 30.45 9.36
CA SER A 203 -38.12 31.41 10.18
C SER A 203 -39.45 30.81 10.59
N SER A 204 -39.47 30.19 11.77
CA SER A 204 -40.69 29.91 12.52
C SER A 204 -41.07 31.14 13.33
N SER A 205 -42.16 31.81 12.93
CA SER A 205 -42.98 32.65 13.79
C SER A 205 -44.45 32.66 13.33
N PRO A 206 -45.40 32.85 14.27
CA PRO A 206 -46.76 32.32 14.16
C PRO A 206 -47.79 33.38 13.74
N GLY A 207 -48.85 32.96 13.04
CA GLY A 207 -49.98 33.84 12.73
C GLY A 207 -50.98 33.26 11.73
N SER A 208 -51.85 32.37 12.22
CA SER A 208 -53.22 32.06 11.76
C SER A 208 -53.76 32.81 10.53
N ASN A 209 -54.04 32.12 9.43
CA ASN A 209 -55.29 31.35 9.19
C ASN A 209 -55.62 31.27 7.69
N GLU A 210 -55.99 30.05 7.30
CA GLU A 210 -56.83 29.65 6.15
C GLU A 210 -56.31 29.96 4.74
N PHE A 211 -55.96 28.91 3.98
CA PHE A 211 -56.79 28.46 2.85
C PHE A 211 -56.25 27.18 2.19
N ALA A 212 -57.21 26.30 1.86
CA ALA A 212 -57.28 25.33 0.76
C ALA A 212 -56.16 24.29 0.52
N VAL A 213 -56.57 23.04 0.69
CA VAL A 213 -55.93 21.82 0.19
C VAL A 213 -56.13 21.73 -1.33
N GLN A 214 -55.04 21.74 -2.12
CA GLN A 214 -55.04 21.10 -3.45
C GLN A 214 -53.63 20.78 -3.96
N GLU A 215 -53.35 19.47 -3.94
CA GLU A 215 -52.66 18.66 -4.95
C GLU A 215 -51.31 19.15 -5.53
N MET A 216 -50.25 18.44 -5.12
CA MET A 216 -48.87 18.64 -5.55
C MET A 216 -48.64 17.89 -6.88
N VAL A 217 -48.68 18.64 -7.98
CA VAL A 217 -48.25 18.13 -9.29
C VAL A 217 -46.72 18.08 -9.31
N ALA A 218 -46.20 16.89 -9.62
CA ALA A 218 -44.78 16.57 -9.71
C ALA A 218 -44.00 17.55 -10.60
N VAL A 219 -43.13 18.36 -9.99
CA VAL A 219 -42.14 19.16 -10.71
C VAL A 219 -40.97 18.25 -11.09
N LYS A 220 -40.89 17.98 -12.39
CA LYS A 220 -39.86 17.21 -13.06
C LYS A 220 -38.49 17.85 -12.83
N LYS A 221 -37.59 17.13 -12.15
CA LYS A 221 -36.14 17.41 -12.21
C LYS A 221 -35.72 17.38 -13.69
N PRO A 222 -34.90 18.32 -14.19
CA PRO A 222 -34.31 18.19 -15.51
C PRO A 222 -33.36 17.00 -15.49
N VAL A 223 -33.84 15.87 -16.01
CA VAL A 223 -33.01 14.71 -16.35
C VAL A 223 -32.20 15.14 -17.58
N SER A 224 -31.02 15.72 -17.36
CA SER A 224 -30.01 15.70 -18.40
C SER A 224 -29.72 14.23 -18.69
N ALA A 225 -29.83 13.86 -19.97
CA ALA A 225 -29.57 12.50 -20.43
C ALA A 225 -28.26 12.00 -19.82
N GLY A 226 -28.38 11.04 -18.90
CA GLY A 226 -27.27 10.59 -18.07
C GLY A 226 -26.12 10.15 -18.94
N LYS A 227 -25.04 10.94 -18.94
CA LYS A 227 -23.75 10.51 -19.47
C LYS A 227 -23.35 9.30 -18.61
N ARG A 228 -23.65 8.11 -19.12
CA ARG A 228 -23.40 6.82 -18.46
C ARG A 228 -22.03 6.87 -17.81
N ARG A 229 -21.97 6.74 -16.48
CA ARG A 229 -20.70 6.72 -15.71
C ARG A 229 -19.75 5.77 -16.42
N LYS A 230 -18.72 6.30 -17.09
CA LYS A 230 -17.74 5.48 -17.80
C LYS A 230 -16.72 5.04 -16.75
N SER A 231 -16.85 3.81 -16.27
CA SER A 231 -15.75 3.16 -15.58
C SER A 231 -14.55 3.14 -16.53
N LEU A 232 -13.43 3.73 -16.14
CA LEU A 232 -12.18 3.64 -16.87
C LEU A 232 -11.50 2.31 -16.55
N ALA A 233 -10.82 1.73 -17.53
CA ALA A 233 -10.01 0.52 -17.32
C ALA A 233 -8.83 0.82 -16.38
N ALA A 234 -8.30 -0.21 -15.71
CA ALA A 234 -7.20 -0.03 -14.75
C ALA A 234 -5.89 0.43 -15.42
N ASP A 235 -5.72 0.09 -16.69
CA ASP A 235 -4.59 0.38 -17.57
C ASP A 235 -4.78 1.64 -18.43
N ALA A 236 -5.91 2.36 -18.28
CA ALA A 236 -6.19 3.55 -19.06
C ALA A 236 -5.22 4.70 -18.74
N ALA A 237 -4.87 5.51 -19.75
CA ALA A 237 -4.01 6.67 -19.57
C ALA A 237 -4.59 7.65 -18.54
N GLY A 238 -3.76 8.06 -17.57
CA GLY A 238 -4.15 8.97 -16.48
C GLY A 238 -4.76 8.28 -15.25
N VAL A 239 -5.01 6.97 -15.30
CA VAL A 239 -5.38 6.19 -14.11
C VAL A 239 -4.12 5.82 -13.34
N ILE A 240 -4.11 6.18 -12.06
CA ILE A 240 -3.08 5.76 -11.11
C ILE A 240 -3.68 4.69 -10.20
N THR A 241 -3.17 3.46 -10.27
CA THR A 241 -3.56 2.35 -9.41
C THR A 241 -2.63 2.24 -8.20
N ILE A 242 -3.04 1.47 -7.20
CA ILE A 242 -2.21 1.19 -6.01
C ILE A 242 -0.88 0.54 -6.38
N ASP A 243 -0.88 -0.35 -7.38
CA ASP A 243 0.31 -1.10 -7.78
C ASP A 243 1.33 -0.25 -8.52
N ILE A 244 0.90 0.81 -9.19
CA ILE A 244 1.81 1.82 -9.78
C ILE A 244 2.59 2.53 -8.66
N ILE A 245 1.95 2.77 -7.52
CA ILE A 245 2.58 3.44 -6.36
C ILE A 245 3.46 2.45 -5.58
N ARG A 246 3.09 1.17 -5.54
CA ARG A 246 3.76 0.11 -4.78
C ARG A 246 4.09 -1.09 -5.69
N PRO A 247 5.09 -0.96 -6.57
CA PRO A 247 5.44 -2.04 -7.52
C PRO A 247 6.13 -3.23 -6.85
N ASP A 248 6.46 -3.14 -5.56
CA ASP A 248 7.19 -4.16 -4.79
C ASP A 248 6.33 -5.36 -4.34
N TRP A 249 5.02 -5.36 -4.65
CA TRP A 249 4.11 -6.43 -4.25
C TRP A 249 4.53 -7.81 -4.80
N GLU A 250 5.05 -7.89 -6.03
CA GLU A 250 5.53 -9.15 -6.64
C GLU A 250 6.75 -9.71 -5.89
N GLN A 251 7.65 -8.82 -5.46
CA GLN A 251 8.82 -9.19 -4.68
C GLN A 251 8.42 -9.67 -3.29
N LYS A 252 7.47 -8.99 -2.64
CA LYS A 252 6.89 -9.43 -1.36
C LYS A 252 6.24 -10.80 -1.46
N LEU A 253 5.44 -11.02 -2.51
CA LEU A 253 4.84 -12.32 -2.79
C LEU A 253 5.92 -13.39 -2.97
N THR A 254 6.93 -13.14 -3.80
CA THR A 254 8.03 -14.07 -4.05
C THR A 254 8.85 -14.36 -2.78
N SER A 255 9.13 -13.36 -1.96
CA SER A 255 9.82 -13.53 -0.67
C SER A 255 9.01 -14.40 0.28
N ALA A 256 7.69 -14.16 0.38
CA ALA A 256 6.79 -14.96 1.20
C ALA A 256 6.73 -16.43 0.73
N ARG A 257 6.64 -16.67 -0.60
CA ARG A 257 6.71 -18.01 -1.19
C ARG A 257 8.01 -18.71 -0.82
N ASN A 258 9.16 -18.05 -1.00
CA ASN A 258 10.47 -18.58 -0.66
C ASN A 258 10.62 -18.85 0.86
N LYS A 259 10.06 -17.98 1.71
CA LYS A 259 10.05 -18.17 3.16
C LYS A 259 9.24 -19.40 3.56
N LEU A 260 8.07 -19.59 2.95
CA LEU A 260 7.24 -20.77 3.19
C LEU A 260 7.89 -22.06 2.66
N ALA A 261 8.54 -22.01 1.49
CA ALA A 261 9.28 -23.15 0.94
C ALA A 261 10.42 -23.59 1.86
N ARG A 262 11.19 -22.63 2.40
CA ARG A 262 12.23 -22.93 3.40
C ARG A 262 11.67 -23.55 4.67
N LYS A 263 10.55 -23.01 5.18
CA LYS A 263 9.88 -23.58 6.36
C LYS A 263 9.43 -25.02 6.14
N ALA A 264 8.79 -25.28 4.99
CA ALA A 264 8.35 -26.62 4.61
C ALA A 264 9.52 -27.61 4.45
N ALA A 265 10.64 -27.16 3.85
CA ALA A 265 11.85 -27.98 3.71
C ALA A 265 12.49 -28.32 5.07
N THR A 266 12.59 -27.34 5.98
CA THR A 266 13.11 -27.58 7.34
C THR A 266 12.21 -28.53 8.13
N ALA A 267 10.89 -28.37 8.06
CA ALA A 267 9.95 -29.28 8.70
C ALA A 267 10.11 -30.71 8.15
N SER A 268 10.19 -30.87 6.82
CA SER A 268 10.43 -32.15 6.16
C SER A 268 11.75 -32.80 6.60
N ALA A 269 12.82 -32.00 6.72
CA ALA A 269 14.12 -32.48 7.20
C ALA A 269 14.07 -32.95 8.67
N ILE A 270 13.32 -32.26 9.54
CA ILE A 270 13.12 -32.68 10.93
C ILE A 270 12.33 -33.98 10.99
N HIS A 271 11.24 -34.10 10.21
CA HIS A 271 10.46 -35.33 10.13
C HIS A 271 11.29 -36.51 9.62
N ALA A 272 12.14 -36.29 8.60
CA ALA A 272 13.07 -37.30 8.11
C ALA A 272 14.11 -37.68 9.18
N SER A 273 14.70 -36.71 9.89
CA SER A 273 15.68 -36.94 10.96
C SER A 273 15.11 -37.74 12.13
N ASN A 274 13.89 -37.41 12.59
CA ASN A 274 13.23 -38.13 13.68
C ASN A 274 12.91 -39.59 13.32
N LEU A 275 12.59 -39.87 12.05
CA LEU A 275 12.37 -41.23 11.57
C LEU A 275 13.66 -42.06 11.59
N LEU A 276 14.81 -41.42 11.35
CA LEU A 276 16.13 -42.07 11.42
C LEU A 276 16.55 -42.34 12.88
N ILE A 277 16.33 -41.39 13.80
CA ILE A 277 16.72 -41.53 15.22
C ILE A 277 15.87 -42.59 15.95
N GLN A 278 14.57 -42.71 15.65
CA GLN A 278 13.73 -43.78 16.22
C GLN A 278 14.08 -45.18 15.69
N GLY A 279 14.90 -45.29 14.64
CA GLY A 279 15.40 -46.56 14.12
C GLY A 279 16.53 -47.20 14.95
N ASP A 280 17.17 -46.44 15.85
CA ASP A 280 18.38 -46.87 16.57
C ASP A 280 18.19 -47.10 18.09
N GLU A 281 17.00 -46.85 18.65
CA GLU A 281 16.69 -47.22 20.04
C GLU A 281 16.06 -48.62 20.15
N GLU A 282 16.93 -49.63 20.22
CA GLU A 282 16.60 -50.97 20.72
C GLU A 282 16.34 -50.94 22.25
N PRO A 283 15.10 -51.19 22.74
CA PRO A 283 14.95 -51.62 24.12
C PRO A 283 15.33 -53.10 24.16
N ARG A 284 16.52 -53.37 24.69
CA ARG A 284 16.93 -54.72 25.11
C ARG A 284 15.93 -55.27 26.14
N GLN A 285 14.90 -55.99 25.68
CA GLN A 285 14.23 -57.05 26.44
C GLN A 285 13.31 -57.91 25.55
N GLY A 286 13.85 -59.06 25.14
CA GLY A 286 13.17 -60.36 25.22
C GLY A 286 11.88 -60.61 24.41
N ARG A 287 12.05 -61.43 23.36
CA ARG A 287 11.11 -62.47 22.88
C ARG A 287 9.77 -62.02 22.25
N ARG A 288 9.68 -62.09 20.91
CA ARG A 288 9.01 -63.13 20.09
C ARG A 288 8.78 -62.66 18.64
N ARG A 289 9.09 -63.55 17.68
CA ARG A 289 8.56 -63.71 16.31
C ARG A 289 7.82 -62.52 15.67
N ALA A 290 8.30 -62.06 14.51
CA ALA A 290 7.67 -62.33 13.20
C ALA A 290 8.46 -61.65 12.08
N THR A 291 8.43 -62.27 10.92
CA THR A 291 9.01 -61.87 9.63
C THR A 291 8.60 -60.47 9.18
N THR A 292 9.56 -59.55 8.99
CA THR A 292 9.31 -58.29 8.25
C THR A 292 10.55 -57.87 7.44
N ASN A 293 10.84 -58.62 6.37
CA ASN A 293 11.88 -58.29 5.39
C ASN A 293 11.45 -57.19 4.38
N GLY A 294 10.29 -56.54 4.59
CA GLY A 294 9.71 -55.55 3.67
C GLY A 294 9.93 -54.07 4.05
N SER A 295 10.19 -53.77 5.32
CA SER A 295 10.23 -52.38 5.82
C SER A 295 11.50 -51.62 5.40
N SER A 296 12.65 -52.30 5.37
CA SER A 296 13.94 -51.71 4.96
C SER A 296 13.94 -51.29 3.47
N SER A 297 13.21 -51.99 2.61
CA SER A 297 13.12 -51.65 1.18
C SER A 297 12.28 -50.39 0.92
N HIS A 298 11.22 -50.17 1.71
CA HIS A 298 10.36 -48.99 1.59
C HIS A 298 11.04 -47.73 2.11
N LEU A 299 11.82 -47.83 3.19
CA LEU A 299 12.64 -46.73 3.71
C LEU A 299 13.71 -46.29 2.72
N ARG A 300 14.44 -47.24 2.10
CA ARG A 300 15.39 -46.94 1.03
C ARG A 300 14.71 -46.33 -0.20
N SER A 301 13.53 -46.81 -0.58
CA SER A 301 12.78 -46.24 -1.70
C SER A 301 12.25 -44.82 -1.42
N ALA A 302 11.92 -44.50 -0.17
CA ALA A 302 11.53 -43.15 0.23
C ALA A 302 12.72 -42.18 0.26
N GLU A 303 13.87 -42.64 0.77
CA GLU A 303 15.14 -41.92 0.73
C GLU A 303 15.59 -41.66 -0.72
N GLU A 304 15.49 -42.67 -1.58
CA GLU A 304 15.85 -42.59 -3.00
C GLU A 304 14.92 -41.64 -3.78
N ARG A 305 13.61 -41.60 -3.47
CA ARG A 305 12.69 -40.59 -4.02
C ARG A 305 13.00 -39.18 -3.55
N MET A 306 13.35 -39.00 -2.28
CA MET A 306 13.75 -37.68 -1.76
C MET A 306 15.05 -37.18 -2.39
N ILE A 307 16.02 -38.08 -2.63
CA ILE A 307 17.27 -37.77 -3.31
C ILE A 307 17.02 -37.43 -4.78
N GLU A 308 16.16 -38.19 -5.46
CA GLU A 308 15.80 -37.93 -6.87
C GLU A 308 15.07 -36.59 -7.04
N GLU A 309 14.16 -36.25 -6.12
CA GLU A 309 13.44 -34.99 -6.16
C GLU A 309 14.31 -33.79 -5.76
N ALA A 310 15.23 -33.97 -4.80
CA ALA A 310 16.27 -32.98 -4.48
C ALA A 310 17.22 -32.74 -5.67
N LEU A 311 17.64 -33.80 -6.36
CA LEU A 311 18.49 -33.72 -7.55
C LEU A 311 17.75 -33.00 -8.69
N ARG A 312 16.46 -33.30 -8.87
CA ARG A 312 15.58 -32.63 -9.84
C ARG A 312 15.42 -31.14 -9.54
N LEU A 313 15.21 -30.76 -8.29
CA LEU A 313 15.13 -29.37 -7.85
C LEU A 313 16.46 -28.62 -8.05
N SER A 314 17.59 -29.25 -7.76
CA SER A 314 18.91 -28.68 -8.03
C SER A 314 19.17 -28.48 -9.54
N LEU A 315 18.75 -29.41 -10.39
CA LEU A 315 18.87 -29.27 -11.84
C LEU A 315 18.01 -28.12 -12.38
N LEU A 316 16.77 -27.96 -11.90
CA LEU A 316 15.91 -26.85 -12.28
C LEU A 316 16.46 -25.49 -11.84
N ASP A 317 17.04 -25.41 -10.64
CA ASP A 317 17.66 -24.18 -10.14
C ASP A 317 18.95 -23.82 -10.89
N GLU A 318 19.76 -24.82 -11.26
CA GLU A 318 20.95 -24.64 -12.11
C GLU A 318 20.57 -24.18 -13.52
N GLU A 319 19.52 -24.77 -14.11
CA GLU A 319 18.99 -24.39 -15.42
C GLU A 319 18.40 -22.97 -15.40
N GLU A 320 17.72 -22.58 -14.32
CA GLU A 320 17.23 -21.21 -14.16
C GLU A 320 18.38 -20.20 -14.00
N ARG A 321 19.45 -20.56 -13.29
CA ARG A 321 20.67 -19.74 -13.19
C ARG A 321 21.38 -19.60 -14.54
N GLN A 322 21.50 -20.68 -15.30
CA GLN A 322 22.08 -20.64 -16.64
C GLN A 322 21.24 -19.75 -17.57
N ARG A 323 19.91 -19.90 -17.57
CA ARG A 323 19.01 -19.03 -18.36
C ARG A 323 19.12 -17.56 -17.96
N LYS A 324 19.28 -17.26 -16.67
CA LYS A 324 19.51 -15.89 -16.19
C LYS A 324 20.87 -15.35 -16.65
N ALA A 325 21.93 -16.16 -16.57
CA ALA A 325 23.26 -15.78 -17.03
C ALA A 325 23.31 -15.54 -18.55
N GLU A 326 22.70 -16.42 -19.36
CA GLU A 326 22.59 -16.26 -20.82
C GLU A 326 21.77 -15.02 -21.20
N PHE A 327 20.70 -14.74 -20.46
CA PHE A 327 19.91 -13.52 -20.67
C PHE A 327 20.71 -12.25 -20.36
N GLU A 328 21.51 -12.27 -19.29
CA GLU A 328 22.40 -11.15 -18.95
C GLU A 328 23.55 -10.98 -19.96
N GLU A 329 24.08 -12.08 -20.51
CA GLU A 329 25.13 -12.06 -21.53
C GLU A 329 24.61 -11.54 -22.87
N ARG A 330 23.38 -11.90 -23.28
CA ARG A 330 22.72 -11.35 -24.48
C ARG A 330 22.33 -9.87 -24.37
N LYS A 331 22.36 -9.31 -23.17
CA LYS A 331 22.01 -7.91 -22.88
C LYS A 331 23.24 -6.99 -22.83
N LYS A 332 24.45 -7.57 -22.80
CA LYS A 332 25.73 -6.85 -23.00
C LYS A 332 26.06 -6.72 -24.48
#